data_AF-A0A1D9PYY5-F1
#
_entry.id   AF-A0A1D9PYY5-F1
#
_cell.length_a   1.000
_cell.length_b   1.000
_cell.length_c   1.000
_cell.angle_alpha   90.00
_cell.angle_beta   90.00
_cell.angle_gamma   90.00
#
_symmetry.space_group_name_H-M   'P 1'
#
loop_
_entity.id
_entity.type
_entity.pdbx_description
1 polymer ?
#
loop_
_entity_poly.entity_id
_entity_poly.type
_entity_poly.pdbx_seq_one_letter_code
_entity_poly.pdbx_strand_id
1 'polypeptide(L)'
;MASPTSAMVPNDNTTSEADRLAHIPKNQYINFFPDRNKLTVTLNFLSRGPNPDGETLDHLLEMINILPLYARETNILYLSLFFRPRNEDDLRLTQARHLVIDRVVEEINEFPYLTKFRACLRVDRFHWDQVADLASALYGIRTLPSRRAFNVGQSELAFMDNRRRGRYILPGSSLDRCLRSRYRH
;
A
#
# COMPACT_ATOMS: atom_id res chain seq x y z
N MET A 1 13.29 28.41 -40.82
CA MET A 1 12.40 27.44 -40.17
C MET A 1 13.27 26.52 -39.32
N ALA A 2 13.41 26.83 -38.03
CA ALA A 2 14.25 26.06 -37.11
C ALA A 2 13.44 24.86 -36.59
N SER A 3 14.00 23.67 -36.71
CA SER A 3 13.44 22.45 -36.10
C SER A 3 13.71 22.49 -34.59
N PRO A 4 12.74 22.18 -33.72
CA PRO A 4 13.00 22.09 -32.30
C PRO A 4 13.77 20.79 -32.03
N THR A 5 14.99 20.94 -31.54
CA THR A 5 15.83 19.87 -31.00
C THR A 5 15.03 19.12 -29.94
N SER A 6 14.68 17.86 -30.24
CA SER A 6 14.10 16.95 -29.27
C SER A 6 15.11 16.78 -28.13
N ALA A 7 14.76 17.26 -26.94
CA ALA A 7 15.55 17.02 -25.75
C ALA A 7 15.56 15.51 -25.50
N MET A 8 16.68 14.87 -25.83
CA MET A 8 16.99 13.51 -25.40
C MET A 8 16.92 13.49 -23.87
N VAL A 9 15.89 12.83 -23.34
CA VAL A 9 15.89 12.39 -21.95
C VAL A 9 17.06 11.42 -21.80
N PRO A 10 18.07 11.72 -20.97
CA PRO A 10 19.18 10.79 -20.77
C PRO A 10 18.62 9.52 -20.11
N ASN A 11 18.59 8.44 -20.89
CA ASN A 11 18.30 7.12 -20.39
C ASN A 11 19.63 6.56 -19.84
N ASP A 12 20.14 7.17 -18.77
CA ASP A 12 21.40 6.77 -18.16
C ASP A 12 21.18 5.48 -17.35
N ASN A 13 21.41 4.34 -18.00
CA ASN A 13 21.55 3.03 -17.38
C ASN A 13 22.90 2.87 -16.63
N THR A 14 23.56 3.98 -16.27
CA THR A 14 24.92 4.03 -15.70
C THR A 14 24.94 4.43 -14.23
N THR A 15 23.83 4.95 -13.69
CA THR A 15 23.71 5.30 -12.27
C THR A 15 23.51 4.04 -11.45
N SER A 16 24.41 3.78 -10.48
CA SER A 16 24.32 2.63 -9.58
C SER A 16 22.94 2.59 -8.90
N GLU A 17 22.39 1.41 -8.61
CA GLU A 17 21.14 1.23 -7.86
C GLU A 17 21.15 2.08 -6.57
N ALA A 18 22.29 2.07 -5.87
CA ALA A 18 22.51 2.86 -4.67
C ALA A 18 22.38 4.38 -4.92
N ASP A 19 22.90 4.87 -6.04
CA ASP A 19 22.81 6.28 -6.41
C ASP A 19 21.38 6.65 -6.77
N ARG A 20 20.65 5.79 -7.50
CA ARG A 20 19.23 6.04 -7.83
C ARG A 20 18.36 6.11 -6.58
N LEU A 21 18.58 5.23 -5.62
CA LEU A 21 17.82 5.19 -4.37
C LEU A 21 18.17 6.35 -3.41
N ALA A 22 19.43 6.82 -3.43
CA ALA A 22 19.88 7.91 -2.57
C ALA A 22 19.17 9.25 -2.84
N HIS A 23 18.67 9.45 -4.06
CA HIS A 23 17.98 10.67 -4.48
C HIS A 23 16.46 10.63 -4.26
N ILE A 24 15.90 9.48 -3.86
CA ILE A 24 14.46 9.37 -3.61
C ILE A 24 14.12 10.11 -2.31
N PRO A 25 13.17 11.06 -2.32
CA PRO A 25 12.76 11.76 -1.11
C PRO A 25 12.25 10.79 -0.05
N LYS A 26 12.64 11.01 1.21
CA LYS A 26 12.15 10.21 2.33
C LYS A 26 10.68 10.51 2.57
N ASN A 27 9.86 9.47 2.70
CA ASN A 27 8.45 9.59 3.04
C ASN A 27 8.14 8.73 4.27
N GLN A 28 7.38 9.27 5.22
CA GLN A 28 7.06 8.60 6.50
C GLN A 28 6.28 7.29 6.34
N TYR A 29 5.57 7.11 5.23
CA TYR A 29 4.76 5.92 4.96
C TYR A 29 5.52 4.84 4.20
N ILE A 30 6.69 5.15 3.65
CA ILE A 30 7.47 4.26 2.80
C ILE A 30 8.79 3.93 3.48
N ASN A 31 9.08 2.63 3.59
CA ASN A 31 10.41 2.18 4.01
C ASN A 31 10.90 1.09 3.05
N PHE A 32 12.05 1.36 2.42
CA PHE A 32 12.69 0.47 1.45
C PHE A 32 13.93 -0.18 2.08
N PHE A 33 14.06 -1.48 1.83
CA PHE A 33 15.15 -2.33 2.31
C PHE A 33 15.92 -2.85 1.10
N PRO A 34 17.02 -2.16 0.69
CA PRO A 34 17.78 -2.49 -0.52
C PRO A 34 18.38 -3.91 -0.46
N ASP A 35 18.81 -4.35 0.72
CA ASP A 35 19.37 -5.69 0.96
C ASP A 35 18.43 -6.85 0.56
N ARG A 36 17.13 -6.54 0.43
CA ARG A 36 16.07 -7.51 0.14
C ARG A 36 15.18 -7.11 -1.03
N ASN A 37 15.49 -6.01 -1.72
CA ASN A 37 14.62 -5.39 -2.73
C ASN A 37 13.16 -5.27 -2.25
N LYS A 38 13.00 -4.95 -0.96
CA LYS A 38 11.73 -5.03 -0.25
C LYS A 38 11.22 -3.62 0.06
N LEU A 39 10.02 -3.33 -0.38
CA LEU A 39 9.29 -2.12 -0.03
C LEU A 39 8.22 -2.41 1.02
N THR A 40 8.10 -1.53 2.00
CA THR A 40 6.99 -1.53 2.95
C THR A 40 6.26 -0.21 2.86
N VAL A 41 4.93 -0.28 2.72
CA VAL A 41 4.05 0.88 2.69
C VAL A 41 3.09 0.76 3.87
N THR A 42 2.99 1.81 4.67
CA THR A 42 2.11 1.87 5.84
C THR A 42 1.11 3.00 5.66
N LEU A 43 -0.17 2.65 5.48
CA LEU A 43 -1.25 3.63 5.45
C LEU A 43 -1.92 3.65 6.83
N ASN A 44 -1.77 4.77 7.52
CA ASN A 44 -2.28 4.95 8.86
C ASN A 44 -3.59 5.72 8.84
N PHE A 45 -4.72 5.03 9.03
CA PHE A 45 -6.03 5.67 9.20
C PHE A 45 -6.36 5.88 10.69
N LEU A 46 -5.36 5.86 11.58
CA LEU A 46 -5.51 6.13 13.01
C LEU A 46 -5.73 7.60 13.35
N SER A 47 -5.81 8.55 12.42
CA SER A 47 -6.05 9.96 12.73
C SER A 47 -7.51 10.38 12.49
N ARG A 48 -8.06 11.28 13.34
CA ARG A 48 -9.49 11.71 13.32
C ARG A 48 -9.86 12.64 12.14
N GLY A 49 -9.05 12.69 11.08
CA GLY A 49 -8.90 13.95 10.34
C GLY A 49 -8.04 14.94 11.14
N PRO A 50 -7.79 16.14 10.61
CA PRO A 50 -6.56 16.89 10.86
C PRO A 50 -6.43 17.25 12.34
N ASN A 51 -5.38 16.72 12.97
CA ASN A 51 -4.91 17.16 14.29
C ASN A 51 -3.45 17.66 14.11
N PRO A 52 -2.89 18.43 15.04
CA PRO A 52 -2.25 19.74 14.82
C PRO A 52 -0.84 19.69 14.22
N ASP A 53 -0.33 18.49 13.92
CA ASP A 53 0.98 18.24 13.32
C ASP A 53 0.89 17.82 11.83
N GLY A 54 -0.31 17.91 11.25
CA GLY A 54 -0.50 17.92 9.80
C GLY A 54 -0.36 16.57 9.11
N GLU A 55 -1.16 15.56 9.47
CA GLU A 55 -1.46 14.46 8.53
C GLU A 55 -2.47 14.95 7.48
N THR A 56 -1.98 15.70 6.50
CA THR A 56 -2.77 16.20 5.37
C THR A 56 -2.84 15.16 4.25
N LEU A 57 -3.94 15.21 3.48
CA LEU A 57 -4.07 14.61 2.16
C LEU A 57 -2.77 14.75 1.34
N ASP A 58 -2.08 15.88 1.49
CA ASP A 58 -0.80 16.19 0.85
C ASP A 58 0.28 15.14 1.11
N HIS A 59 0.41 14.59 2.33
CA HIS A 59 1.42 13.56 2.59
C HIS A 59 1.06 12.20 1.98
N LEU A 60 -0.24 11.91 1.84
CA LEU A 60 -0.69 10.72 1.10
C LEU A 60 -0.49 10.89 -0.40
N LEU A 61 -0.73 12.09 -0.93
CA LEU A 61 -0.44 12.44 -2.32
C LEU A 61 1.06 12.41 -2.61
N GLU A 62 1.87 12.94 -1.71
CA GLU A 62 3.33 12.88 -1.77
C GLU A 62 3.82 11.42 -1.79
N MET A 63 3.27 10.58 -0.93
CA MET A 63 3.56 9.14 -0.92
C MET A 63 3.18 8.47 -2.24
N ILE A 64 2.00 8.77 -2.80
CA ILE A 64 1.57 8.27 -4.11
C ILE A 64 2.57 8.70 -5.20
N ASN A 65 3.07 9.94 -5.15
CA ASN A 65 4.04 10.44 -6.14
C ASN A 65 5.45 9.83 -5.98
N ILE A 66 5.84 9.48 -4.75
CA ILE A 66 7.16 8.88 -4.47
C ILE A 66 7.17 7.37 -4.75
N LEU A 67 6.04 6.68 -4.56
CA LEU A 67 5.94 5.23 -4.65
C LEU A 67 6.51 4.65 -5.97
N PRO A 68 6.24 5.22 -7.17
CA PRO A 68 6.77 4.71 -8.44
C PRO A 68 8.29 4.80 -8.55
N LEU A 69 8.95 5.67 -7.79
CA LEU A 69 10.40 5.82 -7.83
C LEU A 69 11.13 4.55 -7.34
N TYR A 70 10.46 3.71 -6.53
CA TYR A 70 10.96 2.43 -6.06
C TYR A 70 10.65 1.25 -7.00
N ALA A 71 9.88 1.46 -8.08
CA ALA A 71 9.30 0.39 -8.88
C ALA A 71 10.34 -0.57 -9.47
N ARG A 72 11.45 -0.04 -10.00
CA ARG A 72 12.50 -0.86 -10.64
C ARG A 72 13.32 -1.70 -9.66
N GLU A 73 13.40 -1.28 -8.40
CA GLU A 73 14.25 -1.96 -7.40
C GLU A 73 13.44 -2.84 -6.44
N THR A 74 12.11 -2.89 -6.60
CA THR A 74 11.21 -3.61 -5.70
C THR A 74 10.76 -4.94 -6.29
N ASN A 75 11.06 -6.04 -5.58
CA ASN A 75 10.55 -7.38 -5.91
C ASN A 75 9.53 -7.91 -4.87
N ILE A 76 9.58 -7.39 -3.64
CA ILE A 76 8.69 -7.76 -2.53
C ILE A 76 8.03 -6.49 -1.98
N LEU A 77 6.71 -6.45 -1.96
CA LEU A 77 5.95 -5.33 -1.38
C LEU A 77 5.02 -5.78 -0.27
N TYR A 78 5.18 -5.17 0.91
CA TYR A 78 4.27 -5.34 2.05
C TYR A 78 3.47 -4.06 2.29
N LEU A 79 2.15 -4.14 2.15
CA LEU A 79 1.22 -3.06 2.46
C LEU A 79 0.56 -3.31 3.81
N SER A 80 0.67 -2.36 4.75
CA SER A 80 -0.01 -2.39 6.05
C SER A 80 -1.04 -1.28 6.13
N LEU A 81 -2.29 -1.63 6.39
CA LEU A 81 -3.39 -0.69 6.60
C LEU A 81 -3.77 -0.71 8.08
N PHE A 82 -3.70 0.44 8.76
CA PHE A 82 -4.08 0.56 10.17
C PHE A 82 -5.40 1.31 10.28
N PHE A 83 -6.34 0.75 11.03
CA PHE A 83 -7.65 1.33 11.25
C PHE A 83 -7.88 1.60 12.73
N ARG A 84 -8.63 2.66 13.02
CA ARG A 84 -9.12 2.94 14.38
C ARG A 84 -10.05 1.83 14.86
N PRO A 85 -10.20 1.65 16.18
CA PRO A 85 -11.35 0.94 16.72
C PRO A 85 -12.63 1.51 16.10
N ARG A 86 -13.57 0.62 15.72
CA ARG A 86 -14.75 1.02 14.95
C ARG A 86 -15.57 2.14 15.60
N ASN A 87 -15.69 2.13 16.92
CA ASN A 87 -16.41 3.15 17.70
C ASN A 87 -15.75 4.53 17.66
N GLU A 88 -14.48 4.60 17.25
CA GLU A 88 -13.72 5.83 17.10
C GLU A 88 -13.40 6.17 15.64
N ASP A 89 -13.86 5.34 14.69
CA ASP A 89 -13.58 5.52 13.28
C ASP A 89 -14.64 6.37 12.59
N ASP A 90 -14.20 7.32 11.76
CA ASP A 90 -15.11 8.12 10.94
C ASP A 90 -15.38 7.39 9.62
N LEU A 91 -16.47 6.62 9.60
CA LEU A 91 -16.90 5.86 8.43
C LEU A 91 -17.26 6.74 7.22
N ARG A 92 -17.48 8.05 7.40
CA ARG A 92 -17.70 8.97 6.28
C ARG A 92 -16.46 9.12 5.41
N LEU A 93 -15.27 8.84 5.95
CA LEU A 93 -14.01 8.85 5.21
C LEU A 93 -13.74 7.56 4.42
N THR A 94 -14.61 6.53 4.54
CA THR A 94 -14.43 5.23 3.87
C THR A 94 -14.18 5.38 2.37
N GLN A 95 -14.95 6.24 1.69
CA GLN A 95 -14.79 6.47 0.25
C GLN A 95 -13.45 7.15 -0.08
N ALA A 96 -13.06 8.17 0.67
CA ALA A 96 -11.77 8.84 0.47
C ALA A 96 -10.60 7.88 0.68
N ARG A 97 -10.67 7.04 1.72
CA ARG A 97 -9.65 6.00 1.98
C ARG A 97 -9.62 4.94 0.89
N HIS A 98 -10.77 4.57 0.33
CA HIS A 98 -10.87 3.67 -0.81
C HIS A 98 -10.10 4.24 -2.01
N LEU A 99 -10.34 5.51 -2.36
CA LEU A 99 -9.65 6.18 -3.48
C LEU A 99 -8.12 6.21 -3.28
N VAL A 100 -7.64 6.43 -2.06
CA VAL A 100 -6.20 6.37 -1.74
C VAL A 100 -5.65 4.97 -1.99
N ILE A 101 -6.37 3.93 -1.56
CA ILE A 101 -5.93 2.54 -1.79
C ILE A 101 -5.97 2.19 -3.27
N ASP A 102 -7.02 2.57 -4.00
CA ASP A 102 -7.11 2.36 -5.45
C ASP A 102 -5.90 2.97 -6.14
N ARG A 103 -5.56 4.22 -5.80
CA ARG A 103 -4.41 4.88 -6.40
C ARG A 103 -3.10 4.19 -6.06
N VAL A 104 -2.92 3.75 -4.82
CA VAL A 104 -1.74 2.96 -4.43
C VAL A 104 -1.69 1.63 -5.20
N VAL A 105 -2.83 0.97 -5.41
CA VAL A 105 -2.93 -0.27 -6.21
C VAL A 105 -2.54 -0.01 -7.67
N GLU A 106 -2.98 1.09 -8.26
CA GLU A 106 -2.58 1.51 -9.61
C GLU A 106 -1.06 1.66 -9.71
N GLU A 107 -0.44 2.42 -8.81
CA GLU A 107 1.02 2.62 -8.84
C GLU A 107 1.79 1.30 -8.65
N ILE A 108 1.32 0.43 -7.75
CA ILE A 108 1.94 -0.89 -7.51
C ILE A 108 1.87 -1.78 -8.76
N ASN A 109 0.81 -1.67 -9.55
CA ASN A 109 0.64 -2.49 -10.76
C ASN A 109 1.65 -2.17 -11.86
N GLU A 110 2.27 -1.00 -11.80
CA GLU A 110 3.33 -0.58 -12.72
C GLU A 110 4.72 -1.10 -12.31
N PHE A 111 4.84 -1.90 -11.23
CA PHE A 111 6.12 -2.41 -10.76
C PHE A 111 6.56 -3.62 -11.59
N PRO A 112 7.60 -3.49 -12.45
CA PRO A 112 7.93 -4.49 -13.47
C PRO A 112 8.46 -5.80 -12.89
N TYR A 113 9.02 -5.79 -11.68
CA TYR A 113 9.69 -6.95 -11.06
C TYR A 113 8.98 -7.44 -9.78
N LEU A 114 7.74 -7.00 -9.55
CA LEU A 114 6.99 -7.40 -8.35
C LEU A 114 6.62 -8.89 -8.40
N THR A 115 7.32 -9.69 -7.60
CA THR A 115 7.11 -11.14 -7.48
C THR A 115 6.28 -11.52 -6.26
N LYS A 116 6.26 -10.68 -5.22
CA LYS A 116 5.55 -10.99 -3.98
C LYS A 116 4.83 -9.77 -3.43
N PHE A 117 3.53 -9.93 -3.21
CA PHE A 117 2.69 -8.95 -2.54
C PHE A 117 2.07 -9.53 -1.27
N ARG A 118 2.15 -8.78 -0.17
CA ARG A 118 1.45 -9.08 1.07
C ARG A 118 0.70 -7.86 1.58
N ALA A 119 -0.60 -8.02 1.80
CA ALA A 119 -1.39 -7.03 2.54
C ALA A 119 -1.61 -7.49 3.98
N CYS A 120 -1.56 -6.53 4.91
CA CYS A 120 -1.93 -6.70 6.30
C CYS A 120 -2.96 -5.63 6.69
N LEU A 121 -4.19 -6.05 6.96
CA LEU A 121 -5.26 -5.19 7.47
C LEU A 121 -5.24 -5.26 8.99
N ARG A 122 -4.98 -4.15 9.69
CA ARG A 122 -4.88 -4.08 11.15
C ARG A 122 -6.09 -3.37 11.74
N VAL A 123 -6.94 -4.13 12.41
CA VAL A 123 -8.19 -3.64 13.02
C VAL A 123 -8.30 -4.09 14.47
N ASP A 124 -8.82 -3.28 15.39
CA ASP A 124 -8.97 -3.71 16.80
C ASP A 124 -9.97 -4.89 16.90
N ARG A 125 -11.21 -4.65 16.46
CA ARG A 125 -12.24 -5.68 16.23
C ARG A 125 -12.60 -5.73 14.76
N PHE A 126 -12.73 -6.93 14.21
CA PHE A 126 -13.05 -7.08 12.80
C PHE A 126 -14.52 -6.70 12.55
N HIS A 127 -14.72 -5.48 12.05
CA HIS A 127 -16.01 -4.98 11.62
C HIS A 127 -16.02 -4.79 10.11
N TRP A 128 -16.97 -5.46 9.48
CA TRP A 128 -16.94 -5.66 8.04
C TRP A 128 -17.11 -4.39 7.23
N ASP A 129 -18.00 -3.50 7.67
CA ASP A 129 -18.30 -2.26 6.97
C ASP A 129 -17.18 -1.21 7.08
N GLN A 130 -16.24 -1.39 8.03
CA GLN A 130 -15.03 -0.58 8.10
C GLN A 130 -13.96 -1.02 7.09
N VAL A 131 -13.95 -2.30 6.68
CA VAL A 131 -12.81 -2.91 5.98
C VAL A 131 -13.17 -3.39 4.58
N ALA A 132 -14.41 -3.82 4.34
CA ALA A 132 -14.79 -4.57 3.16
C ALA A 132 -14.45 -3.86 1.86
N ASP A 133 -14.82 -2.59 1.76
CA ASP A 133 -14.69 -1.84 0.51
C ASP A 133 -13.21 -1.53 0.25
N LEU A 134 -12.46 -1.10 1.27
CA LEU A 134 -11.01 -0.86 1.19
C LEU A 134 -10.22 -2.13 0.87
N ALA A 135 -10.56 -3.25 1.52
CA ALA A 135 -9.90 -4.53 1.28
C ALA A 135 -10.21 -5.09 -0.11
N SER A 136 -11.36 -4.73 -0.69
CA SER A 136 -11.73 -5.17 -2.04
C SER A 136 -10.83 -4.55 -3.12
N ALA A 137 -10.42 -3.27 -2.97
CA ALA A 137 -9.49 -2.59 -3.88
C ALA A 137 -8.18 -3.37 -4.07
N LEU A 138 -7.68 -4.01 -3.02
CA LEU A 138 -6.43 -4.78 -3.05
C LEU A 138 -6.48 -6.01 -3.98
N TYR A 139 -7.67 -6.47 -4.38
CA TYR A 139 -7.81 -7.53 -5.39
C TYR A 139 -7.40 -7.06 -6.79
N GLY A 140 -7.36 -5.75 -7.03
CA GLY A 140 -6.86 -5.13 -8.26
C GLY A 140 -5.36 -5.29 -8.48
N ILE A 141 -4.59 -5.75 -7.49
CA ILE A 141 -3.13 -5.91 -7.62
C ILE A 141 -2.80 -7.04 -8.59
N ARG A 142 -2.11 -6.67 -9.67
CA ARG A 142 -1.54 -7.53 -10.70
C ARG A 142 -0.13 -7.91 -10.26
N THR A 143 0.02 -9.14 -9.80
CA THR A 143 1.35 -9.73 -9.62
C THR A 143 1.68 -10.57 -10.84
N LEU A 144 2.94 -10.54 -11.30
CA LEU A 144 3.53 -11.60 -12.14
C LEU A 144 3.29 -12.98 -11.48
N PRO A 145 3.37 -14.13 -12.19
CA PRO A 145 2.83 -15.41 -11.71
C PRO A 145 3.54 -15.89 -10.43
N SER A 146 3.11 -15.37 -9.27
CA SER A 146 3.65 -15.59 -7.93
C SER A 146 2.75 -14.97 -6.85
N ARG A 147 2.31 -15.87 -5.97
CA ARG A 147 1.77 -15.75 -4.59
C ARG A 147 1.35 -14.35 -4.09
N ARG A 148 0.10 -13.96 -4.37
CA ARG A 148 -0.63 -12.97 -3.56
C ARG A 148 -1.04 -13.57 -2.22
N ALA A 149 -0.78 -12.88 -1.11
CA ALA A 149 -1.22 -13.30 0.22
C ALA A 149 -1.87 -12.14 1.00
N PHE A 150 -3.14 -12.31 1.37
CA PHE A 150 -3.88 -11.35 2.18
C PHE A 150 -3.95 -11.83 3.64
N ASN A 151 -3.60 -10.93 4.56
CA ASN A 151 -3.68 -11.18 6.00
C ASN A 151 -4.55 -10.11 6.65
N VAL A 152 -5.41 -10.53 7.57
CA VAL A 152 -6.11 -9.65 8.49
C VAL A 152 -5.53 -9.88 9.89
N GLY A 153 -4.82 -8.90 10.41
CA GLY A 153 -4.29 -8.88 11.77
C GLY A 153 -5.17 -8.01 12.68
N GLN A 154 -5.17 -8.30 13.99
CA GLN A 154 -5.76 -7.37 14.96
C GLN A 154 -4.73 -6.29 15.35
N SER A 155 -5.17 -5.03 15.52
CA SER A 155 -4.28 -3.92 15.91
C SER A 155 -4.10 -3.80 17.43
N GLU A 156 -2.83 -3.73 17.82
CA GLU A 156 -2.18 -3.14 19.02
C GLU A 156 -2.38 -3.61 20.47
N LEU A 157 -3.44 -4.30 20.89
CA LEU A 157 -3.40 -4.95 22.24
C LEU A 157 -2.90 -6.40 22.22
N ALA A 158 -2.63 -6.95 21.03
CA ALA A 158 -2.25 -8.35 20.84
C ALA A 158 -0.85 -8.57 20.27
N PHE A 159 -0.05 -7.51 20.07
CA PHE A 159 1.35 -7.64 19.62
C PHE A 159 2.32 -7.91 20.78
N MET A 160 1.94 -7.61 22.02
CA MET A 160 2.76 -7.93 23.20
C MET A 160 2.59 -9.37 23.69
N ASP A 161 1.62 -10.12 23.17
CA ASP A 161 1.45 -11.53 23.46
C ASP A 161 1.54 -12.32 22.15
N ASN A 162 2.64 -13.07 21.98
CA ASN A 162 3.00 -13.89 20.81
C ASN A 162 1.97 -15.00 20.44
N ARG A 163 0.70 -14.89 20.87
CA ARG A 163 -0.30 -15.96 20.84
C ARG A 163 -1.54 -15.68 20.01
N ARG A 164 -1.73 -14.50 19.41
CA ARG A 164 -2.88 -14.24 18.51
C ARG A 164 -2.44 -14.09 17.06
N ARG A 165 -2.43 -15.25 16.38
CA ARG A 165 -2.19 -15.42 14.94
C ARG A 165 -3.13 -14.51 14.15
N GLY A 166 -2.58 -13.63 13.31
CA GLY A 166 -3.36 -12.98 12.26
C GLY A 166 -4.14 -14.02 11.45
N ARG A 167 -5.38 -13.71 11.06
CA ARG A 167 -6.19 -14.60 10.24
C ARG A 167 -5.81 -14.38 8.78
N TYR A 168 -5.35 -15.45 8.13
CA TYR A 168 -5.17 -15.45 6.69
C TYR A 168 -6.54 -15.44 6.01
N ILE A 169 -6.71 -14.60 5.00
CA ILE A 169 -7.83 -14.75 4.08
C ILE A 169 -7.45 -15.88 3.13
N LEU A 170 -7.98 -17.08 3.38
CA LEU A 170 -7.67 -18.25 2.56
C LEU A 170 -8.32 -18.10 1.17
N PRO A 171 -7.59 -18.37 0.08
CA PRO A 171 -8.17 -18.39 -1.27
C PRO A 171 -9.39 -19.30 -1.33
N GLY A 172 -10.48 -18.84 -1.94
CA GLY A 172 -11.73 -19.59 -2.07
C GLY A 172 -12.58 -19.67 -0.79
N SER A 173 -12.16 -19.08 0.33
CA SER A 173 -13.02 -18.93 1.51
C SER A 173 -14.23 -18.04 1.23
N SER A 174 -15.29 -18.13 2.04
CA SER A 174 -16.44 -17.22 1.93
C SER A 174 -16.03 -15.75 2.05
N LEU A 175 -15.00 -15.48 2.84
CA LEU A 175 -14.40 -14.17 3.02
C LEU A 175 -13.72 -13.67 1.73
N ASP A 176 -12.88 -14.50 1.12
CA ASP A 176 -12.22 -14.23 -0.16
C ASP A 176 -13.23 -13.97 -1.30
N ARG A 177 -14.27 -14.81 -1.39
CA ARG A 177 -15.33 -14.64 -2.41
C ARG A 177 -16.12 -13.35 -2.23
N CYS A 178 -16.46 -12.99 -1.00
CA CYS A 178 -17.19 -11.76 -0.70
C CYS A 178 -16.38 -10.53 -1.13
N LEU A 179 -15.12 -10.43 -0.74
CA LEU A 179 -14.24 -9.32 -1.13
C LEU A 179 -14.04 -9.25 -2.64
N ARG A 180 -13.77 -10.40 -3.27
CA ARG A 180 -13.64 -10.48 -4.73
C ARG A 180 -14.91 -10.04 -5.47
N SER A 181 -16.11 -10.35 -4.95
CA SER A 181 -17.38 -9.91 -5.56
C SER A 181 -17.67 -8.41 -5.38
N ARG A 182 -17.06 -7.78 -4.37
CA ARG A 182 -17.21 -6.34 -4.09
C ARG A 182 -16.23 -5.49 -4.88
N TYR A 183 -15.11 -6.06 -5.30
CA TYR A 183 -14.18 -5.40 -6.21
C TYR A 183 -14.89 -5.10 -7.53
N ARG A 184 -15.08 -3.80 -7.83
CA ARG A 184 -15.65 -3.31 -9.08
C ARG A 184 -14.55 -2.59 -9.85
N HIS A 185 -14.41 -2.94 -11.13
CA HIS A 185 -13.48 -2.33 -12.07
C HIS A 185 -13.89 -0.90 -12.42
#